data_AF-B6VL23-F1
#
_entry.id   AF-B6VL23-F1
#
_cell.length_a   1.000
_cell.length_b   1.000
_cell.length_c   1.000
_cell.angle_alpha   90.00
_cell.angle_beta   90.00
_cell.angle_gamma   90.00
#
_symmetry.space_group_name_H-M   'P 1'
#
loop_
_entity.id
_entity.type
_entity.pdbx_description
1 polymer ?
#
loop_
_entity_poly.entity_id
_entity_poly.type
_entity_poly.pdbx_seq_one_letter_code
_entity_poly.pdbx_strand_id
1 'polypeptide(L)'
;MSKLGPLDCIDCANILKHWIEFQLVDEQGEPIVNMPYRLRSRGNPQDERRGITDGFGMIREETFPPHPVTLYIGAQELANEMERHPLREKRGEEASVVKPKAEAEGHQYRYVTIGQISDGLPMIKDWHDPNNLPPLYHFPDPEPKGFEVHPLNRRYVLEVCPFRAWVL
;
A
#
# COMPACT_ATOMS: atom_id res chain seq x y z
N MET A 1 7.79 44.66 -0.61
CA MET A 1 7.56 43.20 -0.50
C MET A 1 6.43 42.98 0.50
N SER A 2 5.23 42.76 0.00
CA SER A 2 4.03 42.61 0.83
C SER A 2 4.11 41.29 1.61
N LYS A 3 4.02 41.37 2.94
CA LYS A 3 3.98 40.19 3.81
C LYS A 3 2.66 39.48 3.57
N LEU A 4 2.72 38.20 3.18
CA LEU A 4 1.55 37.36 3.05
C LEU A 4 0.84 37.27 4.40
N GLY A 5 -0.47 37.53 4.41
CA GLY A 5 -1.31 37.43 5.60
C GLY A 5 -1.75 35.99 5.86
N PRO A 6 -2.22 35.66 7.08
CA PRO A 6 -2.67 34.31 7.46
C PRO A 6 -3.92 33.81 6.70
N LEU A 7 -4.50 34.66 5.84
CA LEU A 7 -5.65 34.37 4.97
C LEU A 7 -5.30 34.43 3.47
N ASP A 8 -4.03 34.69 3.12
CA ASP A 8 -3.62 34.54 1.73
C ASP A 8 -3.70 33.06 1.39
N CYS A 9 -4.73 32.70 0.63
CA CYS A 9 -4.89 31.34 0.14
C CYS A 9 -3.58 30.98 -0.57
N ILE A 10 -2.83 30.07 0.03
CA ILE A 10 -1.86 29.26 -0.70
C ILE A 10 -2.61 28.82 -1.96
N ASP A 11 -2.04 29.06 -3.13
CA ASP A 11 -2.68 28.79 -4.41
C ASP A 11 -2.90 27.28 -4.56
N CYS A 12 -3.99 26.80 -3.96
CA CYS A 12 -4.35 25.39 -3.87
C CYS A 12 -4.52 24.81 -5.27
N ALA A 13 -4.99 25.61 -6.22
CA ALA A 13 -5.14 25.19 -7.61
C ALA A 13 -3.78 24.89 -8.26
N ASN A 14 -2.72 25.64 -7.92
CA ASN A 14 -1.37 25.38 -8.41
C ASN A 14 -0.63 24.25 -7.68
N ILE A 15 -0.98 23.97 -6.43
CA ILE A 15 -0.29 22.96 -5.59
C ILE A 15 -0.97 21.58 -5.64
N LEU A 16 -2.30 21.53 -5.69
CA LEU A 16 -3.08 20.29 -5.67
C LEU A 16 -3.33 19.75 -7.10
N LYS A 17 -2.26 19.54 -7.85
CA LYS A 17 -2.32 19.06 -9.25
C LYS A 17 -1.91 17.61 -9.42
N HIS A 18 -1.50 16.96 -8.34
CA HIS A 18 -0.93 15.62 -8.44
C HIS A 18 -1.98 14.55 -8.23
N TRP A 19 -1.78 13.41 -8.87
CA TRP A 19 -2.57 12.21 -8.66
C TRP A 19 -1.67 11.05 -8.28
N ILE A 20 -2.22 10.06 -7.61
CA ILE A 20 -1.54 8.82 -7.29
C ILE A 20 -2.47 7.67 -7.60
N GLU A 21 -1.88 6.57 -8.06
CA GLU A 21 -2.62 5.36 -8.33
C GLU A 21 -1.84 4.15 -7.83
N PHE A 22 -2.55 3.23 -7.18
CA PHE A 22 -2.02 1.94 -6.77
C PHE A 22 -2.83 0.84 -7.42
N GLN A 23 -2.17 -0.25 -7.77
CA GLN A 23 -2.79 -1.51 -8.08
C GLN A 23 -2.25 -2.56 -7.12
N LEU A 24 -3.14 -3.24 -6.42
CA LEU A 24 -2.79 -4.36 -5.55
C LEU A 24 -3.07 -5.66 -6.31
N VAL A 25 -2.04 -6.50 -6.43
CA VAL A 25 -2.15 -7.85 -7.00
C VAL A 25 -1.42 -8.85 -6.12
N ASP A 26 -1.83 -10.11 -6.17
CA ASP A 26 -1.09 -11.20 -5.56
C ASP A 26 0.14 -11.60 -6.41
N GLU A 27 0.84 -12.63 -5.93
CA GLU A 27 2.00 -13.21 -6.61
C GLU A 27 1.70 -13.83 -7.99
N GLN A 28 0.43 -14.13 -8.30
CA GLN A 28 0.00 -14.63 -9.61
C GLN A 28 -0.47 -13.51 -10.55
N GLY A 29 -0.55 -12.27 -10.05
CA GLY A 29 -1.06 -11.12 -10.78
C GLY A 29 -2.58 -10.97 -10.71
N GLU A 30 -3.25 -11.74 -9.85
CA GLU A 30 -4.68 -11.60 -9.61
C GLU A 30 -4.95 -10.38 -8.72
N PRO A 31 -5.94 -9.54 -9.05
CA PRO A 31 -6.26 -8.35 -8.26
C PRO A 31 -6.69 -8.64 -6.82
N ILE A 32 -6.21 -7.82 -5.88
CA ILE A 32 -6.65 -7.85 -4.48
C ILE A 32 -7.75 -6.81 -4.28
N VAL A 33 -8.99 -7.28 -4.27
CA VAL A 33 -10.21 -6.46 -4.32
C VAL A 33 -10.86 -6.30 -2.94
N ASN A 34 -11.76 -5.32 -2.79
CA ASN A 34 -12.53 -5.08 -1.56
C ASN A 34 -11.67 -4.77 -0.32
N MET A 35 -10.45 -4.27 -0.49
CA MET A 35 -9.55 -3.94 0.61
C MET A 35 -9.78 -2.50 1.08
N PRO A 36 -10.15 -2.28 2.35
CA PRO A 36 -10.24 -0.93 2.89
C PRO A 36 -8.86 -0.29 2.92
N TYR A 37 -8.75 0.95 2.44
CA TYR A 37 -7.50 1.69 2.41
C TYR A 37 -7.60 3.05 3.09
N ARG A 38 -6.46 3.57 3.53
CA ARG A 38 -6.24 4.97 3.87
C ARG A 38 -5.02 5.51 3.15
N LEU A 39 -5.09 6.75 2.68
CA LEU A 39 -3.98 7.47 2.07
C LEU A 39 -3.70 8.74 2.87
N ARG A 40 -2.44 8.99 3.20
CA ARG A 40 -2.01 10.21 3.91
C ARG A 40 -0.88 10.88 3.16
N SER A 41 -1.04 12.17 2.87
CA SER A 41 0.05 13.00 2.35
C SER A 41 0.95 13.48 3.47
N ARG A 42 2.27 13.37 3.31
CA ARG A 42 3.22 13.93 4.28
C ARG A 42 3.13 15.45 4.40
N GLY A 43 2.70 16.12 3.32
CA GLY A 43 2.52 17.58 3.29
C GLY A 43 1.30 18.07 4.07
N ASN A 44 0.32 17.20 4.29
CA ASN A 44 -0.85 17.49 5.12
C ASN A 44 -1.36 16.21 5.79
N PRO A 45 -0.84 15.83 6.97
CA PRO A 45 -1.25 14.60 7.66
C PRO A 45 -2.72 14.54 8.08
N GLN A 46 -3.43 15.68 8.05
CA GLN A 46 -4.87 15.76 8.34
C GLN A 46 -5.73 15.44 7.10
N ASP A 47 -5.14 15.50 5.89
CA ASP A 47 -5.78 15.09 4.64
C ASP A 47 -5.65 13.56 4.49
N GLU A 48 -6.42 12.83 5.29
CA GLU A 48 -6.57 11.39 5.18
C GLU A 48 -7.73 11.05 4.26
N ARG A 49 -7.43 10.25 3.22
CA ARG A 49 -8.43 9.74 2.29
C ARG A 49 -8.70 8.29 2.57
N ARG A 50 -9.93 7.85 2.35
CA ARG A 50 -10.36 6.49 2.63
C ARG A 50 -11.21 5.97 1.49
N GLY A 51 -11.10 4.67 1.25
CA GLY A 51 -11.91 3.99 0.26
C GLY A 51 -11.72 2.49 0.35
N ILE A 52 -12.12 1.80 -0.71
CA ILE A 52 -12.02 0.35 -0.86
C ILE A 52 -11.45 0.09 -2.26
N THR A 53 -10.55 -0.89 -2.41
CA THR A 53 -10.04 -1.28 -3.74
C THR A 53 -11.17 -1.77 -4.64
N ASP A 54 -11.15 -1.37 -5.91
CA ASP A 54 -12.16 -1.78 -6.87
C ASP A 54 -11.97 -3.22 -7.39
N GLY A 55 -12.76 -3.62 -8.39
CA GLY A 55 -12.69 -4.95 -9.00
C GLY A 55 -11.38 -5.28 -9.73
N PHE A 56 -10.48 -4.31 -9.88
CA PHE A 56 -9.16 -4.47 -10.46
C PHE A 56 -8.04 -4.25 -9.41
N GLY A 57 -8.40 -4.19 -8.12
CA GLY A 57 -7.45 -3.94 -7.04
C GLY A 57 -6.91 -2.51 -7.07
N MET A 58 -7.62 -1.58 -7.72
CA MET A 58 -7.14 -0.23 -7.98
C MET A 58 -7.54 0.74 -6.87
N ILE A 59 -6.65 1.70 -6.64
CA ILE A 59 -6.87 2.89 -5.83
C ILE A 59 -6.41 4.07 -6.67
N ARG A 60 -7.29 5.04 -6.95
CA ARG A 60 -6.92 6.27 -7.65
C ARG A 60 -7.43 7.47 -6.89
N GLU A 61 -6.54 8.39 -6.60
CA GLU A 61 -6.84 9.61 -5.86
C GLU A 61 -6.11 10.80 -6.51
N GLU A 62 -6.81 11.92 -6.66
CA GLU A 62 -6.31 13.12 -7.37
C GLU A 62 -6.18 14.32 -6.42
N THR A 63 -5.74 15.49 -6.88
CA THR A 63 -5.72 16.70 -6.03
C THR A 63 -4.77 16.55 -4.81
N PHE A 64 -3.64 15.85 -4.98
CA PHE A 64 -2.57 15.78 -3.97
C PHE A 64 -1.57 16.93 -4.13
N PRO A 65 -0.98 17.43 -3.02
CA PRO A 65 0.21 18.26 -3.08
C PRO A 65 1.43 17.42 -3.52
N PRO A 66 2.54 18.05 -3.95
CA PRO A 66 3.76 17.37 -4.41
C PRO A 66 4.60 16.75 -3.26
N HIS A 67 3.96 16.05 -2.33
CA HIS A 67 4.61 15.41 -1.18
C HIS A 67 4.45 13.88 -1.27
N PRO A 68 5.32 13.11 -0.61
CA PRO A 68 5.13 11.67 -0.48
C PRO A 68 3.75 11.33 0.08
N VAL A 69 3.19 10.23 -0.39
CA VAL A 69 1.90 9.69 0.06
C VAL A 69 2.13 8.30 0.62
N THR A 70 1.57 8.04 1.80
CA THR A 70 1.61 6.72 2.44
C THR A 70 0.29 6.01 2.27
N LEU A 71 0.33 4.81 1.71
CA LEU A 71 -0.77 3.87 1.60
C LEU A 71 -0.82 2.97 2.85
N TYR A 72 -2.02 2.83 3.38
CA TYR A 72 -2.34 1.93 4.48
C TYR A 72 -3.50 1.03 4.06
N ILE A 73 -3.35 -0.29 4.19
CA ILE A 73 -4.42 -1.26 3.96
C ILE A 73 -4.88 -1.84 5.29
N GLY A 74 -6.18 -2.08 5.45
CA GLY A 74 -6.74 -2.72 6.66
C GLY A 74 -6.06 -4.05 6.94
N ALA A 75 -5.38 -4.14 8.08
CA ALA A 75 -4.51 -5.28 8.39
C ALA A 75 -5.27 -6.61 8.44
N GLN A 76 -6.44 -6.64 9.07
CA GLN A 76 -7.22 -7.86 9.25
C GLN A 76 -7.81 -8.36 7.92
N GLU A 77 -8.38 -7.48 7.13
CA GLU A 77 -8.96 -7.79 5.82
C GLU A 77 -7.89 -8.31 4.88
N LEU A 78 -6.74 -7.64 4.83
CA LEU A 78 -5.63 -8.06 4.00
C LEU A 78 -5.08 -9.42 4.43
N ALA A 79 -4.91 -9.66 5.72
CA ALA A 79 -4.44 -10.95 6.22
C ALA A 79 -5.42 -12.08 5.85
N ASN A 80 -6.72 -11.87 6.08
CA ASN A 80 -7.77 -12.85 5.76
C ASN A 80 -7.82 -13.17 4.26
N GLU A 81 -7.65 -12.18 3.40
CA GLU A 81 -7.64 -12.35 1.96
C GLU A 81 -6.37 -13.11 1.52
N MET A 82 -5.20 -12.61 1.91
CA MET A 82 -3.90 -13.16 1.50
C MET A 82 -3.61 -14.56 2.06
N GLU A 83 -4.33 -15.03 3.07
CA GLU A 83 -4.32 -16.43 3.51
C GLU A 83 -4.88 -17.39 2.45
N ARG A 84 -5.77 -16.92 1.59
CA ARG A 84 -6.45 -17.74 0.58
C ARG A 84 -5.68 -17.79 -0.74
N HIS A 85 -4.89 -16.76 -1.02
CA HIS A 85 -4.10 -16.68 -2.24
C HIS A 85 -3.00 -17.75 -2.27
N PRO A 86 -2.73 -18.37 -3.43
CA PRO A 86 -1.73 -19.43 -3.56
C PRO A 86 -0.31 -18.86 -3.49
N LEU A 87 0.60 -19.62 -2.89
CA LEU A 87 2.02 -19.27 -2.89
C LEU A 87 2.68 -19.68 -4.20
N ARG A 88 3.63 -18.89 -4.70
CA ARG A 88 4.55 -19.34 -5.75
C ARG A 88 5.62 -20.27 -5.17
N GLU A 89 6.10 -21.22 -6.00
CA GLU A 89 7.20 -22.11 -5.64
C GLU A 89 8.49 -21.34 -5.31
N LYS A 90 8.81 -20.32 -6.11
CA LYS A 90 9.89 -19.38 -5.86
C LYS A 90 9.27 -18.06 -5.43
N ARG A 91 9.65 -17.56 -4.25
CA ARG A 91 9.17 -16.28 -3.71
C ARG A 91 10.05 -15.12 -4.15
N GLY A 92 9.58 -13.91 -3.91
CA GLY A 92 10.37 -12.70 -4.15
C GLY A 92 10.22 -12.11 -5.55
N GLU A 93 10.80 -10.93 -5.70
CA GLU A 93 10.77 -10.11 -6.90
C GLU A 93 11.46 -10.78 -8.09
N GLU A 94 12.51 -11.56 -7.85
CA GLU A 94 13.30 -12.24 -8.89
C GLU A 94 12.49 -13.28 -9.68
N ALA A 95 11.40 -13.79 -9.09
CA ALA A 95 10.52 -14.76 -9.69
C ALA A 95 9.15 -14.15 -10.09
N SER A 96 9.00 -12.82 -9.98
CA SER A 96 7.76 -12.11 -10.27
C SER A 96 7.33 -12.28 -11.73
N VAL A 97 6.07 -12.66 -11.91
CA VAL A 97 5.37 -12.64 -13.21
C VAL A 97 4.68 -11.29 -13.47
N VAL A 98 4.52 -10.48 -12.42
CA VAL A 98 3.85 -9.17 -12.46
C VAL A 98 4.81 -8.07 -12.93
N LYS A 99 6.05 -8.10 -12.45
CA LYS A 99 7.07 -7.07 -12.70
C LYS A 99 7.28 -6.77 -14.20
N PRO A 100 7.50 -7.77 -15.09
CA PRO A 100 7.75 -7.47 -16.49
C PRO A 100 6.59 -6.73 -17.17
N LYS A 101 5.35 -7.09 -16.82
CA LYS A 101 4.14 -6.44 -17.35
C LYS A 101 4.02 -5.00 -16.83
N ALA A 102 4.16 -4.80 -15.52
CA ALA A 102 4.08 -3.48 -14.91
C ALA A 102 5.13 -2.52 -15.51
N GLU A 103 6.37 -2.97 -15.67
CA GLU A 103 7.44 -2.16 -16.26
C GLU A 103 7.20 -1.87 -17.74
N ALA A 104 6.72 -2.84 -18.52
CA ALA A 104 6.37 -2.64 -19.93
C ALA A 104 5.25 -1.60 -20.12
N GLU A 105 4.32 -1.51 -19.17
CA GLU A 105 3.25 -0.51 -19.12
C GLU A 105 3.70 0.84 -18.53
N GLY A 106 4.98 0.97 -18.14
CA GLY A 106 5.55 2.18 -17.56
C GLY A 106 5.17 2.43 -16.09
N HIS A 107 4.68 1.42 -15.39
CA HIS A 107 4.29 1.48 -13.99
C HIS A 107 5.46 1.20 -13.05
N GLN A 108 5.39 1.72 -11.82
CA GLN A 108 6.41 1.44 -10.80
C GLN A 108 6.06 0.16 -10.06
N TYR A 109 6.91 -0.86 -10.18
CA TYR A 109 6.70 -2.14 -9.53
C TYR A 109 7.37 -2.23 -8.16
N ARG A 110 6.69 -2.87 -7.19
CA ARG A 110 7.23 -3.23 -5.88
C ARG A 110 6.68 -4.57 -5.41
N TYR A 111 7.58 -5.45 -4.97
CA TYR A 111 7.21 -6.64 -4.20
C TYR A 111 7.13 -6.26 -2.71
N VAL A 112 6.04 -6.62 -2.04
CA VAL A 112 5.79 -6.25 -0.65
C VAL A 112 5.18 -7.41 0.13
N THR A 113 5.38 -7.42 1.45
CA THR A 113 4.62 -8.29 2.36
C THR A 113 3.45 -7.54 2.96
N ILE A 114 2.47 -8.27 3.52
CA ILE A 114 1.29 -7.64 4.12
C ILE A 114 1.67 -6.60 5.20
N GLY A 115 2.64 -6.89 6.07
CA GLY A 115 3.07 -5.98 7.13
C GLY A 115 3.76 -4.69 6.63
N GLN A 116 4.21 -4.64 5.37
CA GLN A 116 4.79 -3.41 4.80
C GLN A 116 3.74 -2.43 4.28
N ILE A 117 2.51 -2.90 4.03
CA ILE A 117 1.42 -2.07 3.50
C ILE A 117 0.25 -1.95 4.48
N SER A 118 0.18 -2.82 5.48
CA SER A 118 -0.87 -2.81 6.49
C SER A 118 -0.80 -1.60 7.41
N ASP A 119 -1.96 -1.28 7.97
CA ASP A 119 -2.15 -0.17 8.90
C ASP A 119 -1.98 -0.54 10.38
N GLY A 120 -1.54 -1.78 10.62
CA GLY A 120 -1.24 -2.36 11.92
C GLY A 120 -1.01 -3.86 11.80
N LEU A 121 -1.04 -4.56 12.93
CA LEU A 121 -1.00 -6.02 12.98
C LEU A 121 -2.41 -6.62 12.90
N PRO A 122 -2.63 -7.69 12.12
CA PRO A 122 -3.87 -8.44 12.16
C PRO A 122 -3.96 -9.26 13.45
N MET A 123 -5.17 -9.60 13.87
CA MET A 123 -5.38 -10.60 14.91
C MET A 123 -5.23 -12.00 14.29
N ILE A 124 -4.19 -12.72 14.70
CA ILE A 124 -3.91 -14.08 14.25
C ILE A 124 -4.44 -15.06 15.29
N LYS A 125 -5.54 -15.76 14.97
CA LYS A 125 -6.17 -16.71 15.89
C LYS A 125 -5.24 -17.88 16.17
N ASP A 126 -5.06 -18.27 17.44
CA ASP A 126 -4.17 -19.38 17.87
C ASP A 126 -2.66 -19.07 17.70
N TRP A 127 -2.30 -17.78 17.53
CA TRP A 127 -0.91 -17.35 17.60
C TRP A 127 -0.43 -17.34 19.06
N HIS A 128 0.47 -18.26 19.39
CA HIS A 128 0.96 -18.50 20.75
C HIS A 128 2.42 -18.06 20.95
N ASP A 129 2.91 -17.07 20.20
CA ASP A 129 4.24 -16.52 20.44
C ASP A 129 4.29 -15.84 21.82
N PRO A 130 5.22 -16.23 22.72
CA PRO A 130 5.38 -15.59 24.03
C PRO A 130 5.73 -14.09 23.96
N ASN A 131 6.23 -13.60 22.81
CA ASN A 131 6.49 -12.18 22.54
C ASN A 131 5.38 -11.51 21.70
N ASN A 132 4.35 -12.27 21.28
CA ASN A 132 3.20 -11.82 20.49
C ASN A 132 3.55 -11.09 19.17
N LEU A 133 4.72 -11.37 18.59
CA LEU A 133 5.15 -10.79 17.33
C LEU A 133 4.75 -11.70 16.17
N PRO A 134 4.14 -11.21 15.09
CA PRO A 134 3.83 -12.02 13.92
C PRO A 134 5.11 -12.42 13.14
N PRO A 135 5.03 -13.37 12.18
CA PRO A 135 6.22 -13.84 11.47
C PRO A 135 7.03 -12.71 10.84
N LEU A 136 8.30 -12.57 11.22
CA LEU A 136 9.19 -11.48 10.78
C LEU A 136 9.30 -11.34 9.27
N TYR A 137 9.17 -12.45 8.53
CA TYR A 137 9.15 -12.39 7.07
C TYR A 137 7.98 -11.53 6.57
N HIS A 138 6.77 -11.73 7.12
CA HIS A 138 5.57 -10.99 6.70
C HIS A 138 5.46 -9.63 7.38
N PHE A 139 5.98 -9.49 8.59
CA PHE A 139 5.95 -8.29 9.41
C PHE A 139 7.37 -7.94 9.88
N PRO A 140 8.19 -7.34 9.00
CA PRO A 140 9.56 -6.95 9.36
C PRO A 140 9.62 -5.81 10.37
N ASP A 141 8.56 -5.00 10.48
CA ASP A 141 8.38 -3.96 11.50
C ASP A 141 7.27 -4.42 12.48
N PRO A 142 7.51 -4.44 13.82
CA PRO A 142 6.49 -4.75 14.81
C PRO A 142 5.35 -3.71 14.86
N GLU A 143 5.56 -2.52 14.30
CA GLU A 143 4.55 -1.46 14.17
C GLU A 143 4.41 -1.05 12.69
N PRO A 144 3.60 -1.77 11.87
CA PRO A 144 3.40 -1.44 10.46
C PRO A 144 3.07 0.03 10.21
N LYS A 145 3.83 0.66 9.30
CA LYS A 145 3.76 2.11 9.03
C LYS A 145 3.13 2.46 7.69
N GLY A 146 2.60 1.45 6.98
CA GLY A 146 2.15 1.58 5.61
C GLY A 146 3.30 1.78 4.61
N PHE A 147 2.92 1.98 3.35
CA PHE A 147 3.84 2.04 2.22
C PHE A 147 3.92 3.45 1.65
N GLU A 148 5.02 4.16 1.92
CA GLU A 148 5.26 5.51 1.41
C GLU A 148 5.80 5.47 -0.02
N VAL A 149 5.23 6.30 -0.89
CA VAL A 149 5.66 6.42 -2.29
C VAL A 149 5.90 7.85 -2.72
N HIS A 150 6.85 7.99 -3.65
CA HIS A 150 7.17 9.19 -4.40
C HIS A 150 8.04 8.77 -5.61
N PRO A 151 7.90 9.38 -6.81
CA PRO A 151 7.07 10.54 -7.17
C PRO A 151 5.58 10.25 -7.33
N LEU A 152 4.76 11.30 -7.31
CA LEU A 152 3.35 11.23 -7.71
C LEU A 152 3.21 11.25 -9.25
N ASN A 153 1.97 11.34 -9.74
CA ASN A 153 1.56 11.31 -11.14
C ASN A 153 1.93 10.01 -11.87
N ARG A 154 1.75 8.89 -11.19
CA ARG A 154 2.05 7.56 -11.72
C ARG A 154 1.29 6.48 -10.98
N ARG A 155 1.28 5.29 -11.58
CA ARG A 155 0.79 4.06 -10.98
C ARG A 155 1.93 3.29 -10.31
N TYR A 156 1.66 2.80 -9.11
CA TYR A 156 2.46 1.81 -8.41
C TYR A 156 1.73 0.46 -8.43
N VAL A 157 2.37 -0.58 -8.95
CA VAL A 157 1.87 -1.95 -8.87
C VAL A 157 2.56 -2.63 -7.70
N LEU A 158 1.78 -2.97 -6.67
CA LEU A 158 2.25 -3.66 -5.49
C LEU A 158 1.88 -5.14 -5.63
N GLU A 159 2.89 -5.98 -5.85
CA GLU A 159 2.76 -7.43 -5.77
C GLU A 159 2.88 -7.84 -4.30
N VAL A 160 1.77 -8.30 -3.74
CA VAL A 160 1.67 -8.63 -2.32
C VAL A 160 1.91 -10.12 -2.11
N CYS A 161 2.91 -10.44 -1.30
CA CYS A 161 3.20 -11.80 -0.89
C CYS A 161 2.02 -12.39 -0.09
N PRO A 162 1.46 -13.55 -0.50
CA PRO A 162 0.44 -14.26 0.25
C PRO A 162 0.88 -14.55 1.69
N PHE A 163 -0.09 -14.53 2.60
CA PHE A 163 0.17 -14.65 4.01
C PHE A 163 -0.01 -16.09 4.48
N ARG A 164 0.92 -16.60 5.29
CA ARG A 164 0.73 -17.85 6.02
C ARG A 164 1.16 -17.63 7.47
N ALA A 165 0.19 -17.65 8.38
CA ALA A 165 0.47 -17.54 9.80
C ALA A 165 1.19 -18.79 10.37
N TRP A 166 1.12 -19.95 9.71
CA TRP A 166 1.47 -21.25 10.32
C TRP A 166 2.58 -22.02 9.62
N VAL A 167 3.16 -21.48 8.56
CA VAL A 167 4.09 -22.23 7.70
C VAL A 167 5.47 -21.60 7.74
N LEU A 168 6.34 -22.19 8.56
CA LEU A 168 7.79 -22.15 8.43
C LEU A 168 8.30 -23.58 8.28
#